data_AF-A0A8D8V4Z8-F1
#
_entry.id   AF-A0A8D8V4Z8-F1
#
_cell.length_a   1.000
_cell.length_b   1.000
_cell.length_c   1.000
_cell.angle_alpha   90.00
_cell.angle_beta   90.00
_cell.angle_gamma   90.00
#
_symmetry.space_group_name_H-M   'P 1'
#
loop_
_entity.id
_entity.type
_entity.pdbx_description
1 polymer ?
#
loop_
_entity_poly.entity_id
_entity_poly.type
_entity_poly.pdbx_seq_one_letter_code
_entity_poly.pdbx_strand_id
1 'polypeptide(L)'
;MIRCYHSLHLNSSLLSTIIKSTVSNKSSFSHCTSVHQFRPSGQDRNVQYLGVFQHSKFAPAIFVSQKRPLSRDSLLEFQTSIFNSISFSTPVHYAQEVLVAVHNLTGLEWGPTIVLSAFLLRLFLTLPVTVYQHYILAKFENVVTKKFPEILEELKRETATATRMFKWDNDRANYNYAKSARTQYKKIIQEENCHPLKASLLVWIQMPLWICSSFAVRNLLLMRPEKTLETMQIYADISTEKFLWLDDLLACDHSFVLPATLGIFNLAIIEMQILYRDEKLTGAKRYTTNVFRAIALLLVPIAANVPSILSLYWASSAFYGFTQNLILWSPNFRKFCGIPFTKKTKLLPYRHMVDTLIKRYYKLEGGK
;
A
#
# COMPACT_ATOMS: atom_id res chain seq x y z
N MET A 1 -6.31 26.50 -1.28
CA MET A 1 -6.41 25.04 -1.51
C MET A 1 -7.81 24.51 -1.86
N ILE A 2 -8.92 25.23 -1.59
CA ILE A 2 -10.28 24.77 -1.96
C ILE A 2 -10.67 25.12 -3.41
N ARG A 3 -10.05 26.14 -4.02
CA ARG A 3 -10.29 26.50 -5.45
C ARG A 3 -9.59 25.59 -6.48
N CYS A 4 -8.53 24.87 -6.11
CA CYS A 4 -7.88 23.91 -7.02
C CYS A 4 -8.68 22.62 -7.22
N TYR A 5 -9.56 22.26 -6.27
CA TYR A 5 -10.32 21.01 -6.37
C TYR A 5 -11.46 21.08 -7.39
N HIS A 6 -11.98 22.28 -7.66
CA HIS A 6 -13.05 22.47 -8.63
C HIS A 6 -12.56 22.50 -10.09
N SER A 7 -11.26 22.71 -10.31
CA SER A 7 -10.63 22.72 -11.64
C SER A 7 -10.33 21.33 -12.20
N LEU A 8 -10.35 20.29 -11.37
CA LEU A 8 -10.11 18.89 -11.79
C LEU A 8 -11.38 18.19 -12.32
N HIS A 9 -12.52 18.89 -12.34
CA HIS A 9 -13.81 18.31 -12.76
C HIS A 9 -14.20 18.63 -14.22
N LEU A 10 -13.31 19.25 -15.00
CA LEU A 10 -13.49 19.57 -16.42
C LEU A 10 -12.27 19.07 -17.21
N ASN A 11 -12.29 17.80 -17.63
CA ASN A 11 -11.64 17.27 -18.85
C ASN A 11 -11.70 15.73 -18.93
N SER A 12 -12.90 15.16 -18.79
CA SER A 12 -13.13 13.74 -19.12
C SER A 12 -13.11 13.47 -20.63
N SER A 13 -13.14 14.51 -21.48
CA SER A 13 -13.05 14.40 -22.94
C SER A 13 -11.62 14.20 -23.44
N LEU A 14 -10.63 14.87 -22.83
CA LEU A 14 -9.21 14.83 -23.24
C LEU A 14 -8.55 13.47 -23.01
N LEU A 15 -8.88 12.79 -21.91
CA LEU A 15 -8.39 11.43 -21.62
C LEU A 15 -8.98 10.38 -22.58
N SER A 16 -10.20 10.59 -23.11
CA SER A 16 -10.80 9.68 -24.08
C SER A 16 -10.18 9.78 -25.48
N THR A 17 -9.67 10.97 -25.84
CA THR A 17 -9.05 11.23 -27.15
C THR A 17 -7.62 10.67 -27.23
N ILE A 18 -6.86 10.72 -26.13
CA ILE A 18 -5.49 10.18 -26.06
C ILE A 18 -5.49 8.64 -26.10
N ILE A 19 -6.50 8.01 -25.51
CA ILE A 19 -6.65 6.54 -25.56
C ILE A 19 -7.06 6.06 -26.96
N LYS A 20 -7.85 6.85 -27.71
CA LYS A 20 -8.24 6.51 -29.08
C LYS A 20 -7.15 6.72 -30.13
N SER A 21 -6.23 7.68 -29.96
CA SER A 21 -5.15 7.90 -30.94
C SER A 21 -4.06 6.82 -30.89
N THR A 22 -3.88 6.15 -29.76
CA THR A 22 -2.80 5.17 -29.57
C THR A 22 -3.14 3.77 -30.12
N VAL A 23 -4.42 3.49 -30.38
CA VAL A 23 -4.89 2.18 -30.87
C VAL A 23 -4.96 2.09 -32.40
N SER A 24 -4.89 3.21 -33.13
CA SER A 24 -5.11 3.22 -34.59
C SER A 24 -3.87 3.02 -35.46
N ASN A 25 -2.67 2.90 -34.90
CA ASN A 25 -1.43 2.82 -35.70
C ASN A 25 -0.75 1.44 -35.60
N LYS A 26 -1.43 0.40 -36.10
CA LYS A 26 -0.78 -0.86 -36.52
C LYS A 26 -1.52 -1.44 -37.73
N SER A 27 -1.06 -1.06 -38.92
CA SER A 27 -1.17 -1.92 -40.10
C SER A 27 -0.02 -1.66 -41.07
N SER A 28 0.49 -2.77 -41.62
CA SER A 28 1.31 -2.92 -42.82
C SER A 28 2.77 -2.47 -42.74
N PHE A 29 3.70 -3.43 -42.88
CA PHE A 29 4.45 -3.59 -44.13
C PHE A 29 5.17 -4.96 -44.16
N SER A 30 4.96 -5.66 -45.28
CA SER A 30 5.51 -6.96 -45.66
C SER A 30 6.69 -6.80 -46.62
N HIS A 31 7.66 -7.73 -46.53
CA HIS A 31 8.67 -8.15 -47.52
C HIS A 31 9.53 -7.09 -48.27
N CYS A 32 10.87 -7.21 -48.21
CA CYS A 32 11.70 -7.78 -49.31
C CYS A 32 13.23 -7.72 -49.02
N THR A 33 13.91 -8.80 -49.45
CA THR A 33 15.26 -8.92 -50.06
C THR A 33 16.55 -8.29 -49.49
N SER A 34 17.47 -9.22 -49.18
CA SER A 34 18.84 -9.43 -49.74
C SER A 34 20.09 -8.66 -49.28
N VAL A 35 21.19 -9.42 -49.38
CA VAL A 35 22.63 -9.09 -49.51
C VAL A 35 23.42 -8.65 -48.26
N HIS A 36 24.32 -9.51 -47.74
CA HIS A 36 25.75 -9.48 -48.10
C HIS A 36 26.59 -10.53 -47.34
N GLN A 37 27.40 -11.26 -48.11
CA GLN A 37 28.53 -12.07 -47.70
C GLN A 37 29.52 -11.31 -46.81
N PHE A 38 30.04 -11.95 -45.76
CA PHE A 38 31.45 -11.82 -45.40
C PHE A 38 31.98 -13.16 -44.86
N ARG A 39 33.07 -13.61 -45.48
CA ARG A 39 33.81 -14.86 -45.28
C ARG A 39 35.04 -14.55 -44.44
N PRO A 40 35.49 -15.41 -43.51
CA PRO A 40 36.90 -15.44 -43.13
C PRO A 40 37.59 -16.66 -43.76
N SER A 41 38.77 -16.42 -44.31
CA SER A 41 39.62 -17.36 -45.03
C SER A 41 40.87 -17.72 -44.21
N GLY A 42 41.16 -19.03 -44.13
CA GLY A 42 42.47 -19.63 -43.84
C GLY A 42 42.91 -19.53 -42.37
N GLN A 43 43.69 -20.43 -41.76
CA GLN A 43 44.49 -21.60 -42.16
C GLN A 43 45.12 -22.01 -40.79
N ASP A 44 45.18 -23.24 -40.26
CA ASP A 44 45.83 -24.44 -40.75
C ASP A 44 45.71 -25.55 -39.67
N ARG A 45 45.57 -26.80 -40.12
CA ARG A 45 46.12 -28.07 -39.58
C ARG A 45 45.92 -28.48 -38.10
N ASN A 46 45.10 -29.52 -37.89
CA ASN A 46 45.61 -30.89 -37.72
C ASN A 46 44.47 -31.93 -37.72
N VAL A 47 44.58 -32.90 -38.63
CA VAL A 47 43.70 -34.06 -38.76
C VAL A 47 44.46 -35.26 -38.22
N GLN A 48 43.82 -36.06 -37.37
CA GLN A 48 44.20 -37.46 -37.18
C GLN A 48 42.95 -38.32 -37.38
N TYR A 49 43.08 -39.24 -38.33
CA TYR A 49 42.09 -40.17 -38.85
C TYR A 49 41.75 -41.27 -37.83
N LEU A 50 40.55 -41.87 -37.92
CA LEU A 50 40.29 -43.24 -38.43
C LEU A 50 39.02 -43.84 -37.79
N GLY A 51 38.19 -44.51 -38.59
CA GLY A 51 37.43 -45.68 -38.10
C GLY A 51 35.91 -45.65 -38.20
N VAL A 52 35.42 -45.99 -39.39
CA VAL A 52 34.15 -46.68 -39.72
C VAL A 52 33.63 -47.59 -38.59
N PHE A 53 32.33 -47.51 -38.23
CA PHE A 53 31.37 -48.63 -38.26
C PHE A 53 29.98 -48.19 -37.77
N GLN A 54 29.00 -48.43 -38.62
CA GLN A 54 27.58 -48.22 -38.41
C GLN A 54 26.99 -49.47 -37.76
N HIS A 55 26.42 -49.38 -36.54
CA HIS A 55 25.34 -50.28 -36.11
C HIS A 55 24.61 -49.82 -34.83
N SER A 56 23.28 -49.96 -34.90
CA SER A 56 22.30 -50.19 -33.82
C SER A 56 21.99 -49.13 -32.75
N LYS A 57 20.72 -48.69 -32.80
CA LYS A 57 19.72 -48.64 -31.71
C LYS A 57 20.22 -48.19 -30.33
N PHE A 58 19.79 -47.01 -29.91
CA PHE A 58 19.00 -46.73 -28.70
C PHE A 58 18.98 -45.21 -28.51
N ALA A 59 17.85 -44.56 -28.80
CA ALA A 59 17.64 -43.20 -28.32
C ALA A 59 17.39 -43.32 -26.80
N PRO A 60 18.21 -42.71 -25.92
CA PRO A 60 17.79 -42.54 -24.55
C PRO A 60 16.68 -41.49 -24.59
N ALA A 61 15.47 -41.89 -24.19
CA ALA A 61 14.46 -40.92 -23.80
C ALA A 61 15.10 -39.99 -22.77
N ILE A 62 15.33 -38.73 -23.13
CA ILE A 62 15.67 -37.70 -22.17
C ILE A 62 14.44 -37.59 -21.28
N PHE A 63 14.46 -38.32 -20.17
CA PHE A 63 13.59 -38.05 -19.04
C PHE A 63 13.98 -36.66 -18.58
N VAL A 64 13.30 -35.64 -19.11
CA VAL A 64 13.23 -34.34 -18.47
C VAL A 64 12.59 -34.63 -17.13
N SER A 65 13.42 -34.74 -16.10
CA SER A 65 12.97 -34.78 -14.73
C SER A 65 12.17 -33.49 -14.53
N GLN A 66 10.84 -33.59 -14.58
CA GLN A 66 9.95 -32.56 -14.07
C GLN A 66 10.29 -32.43 -12.59
N LYS A 67 11.25 -31.54 -12.28
CA LYS A 67 11.57 -31.19 -10.90
C LYS A 67 10.28 -30.67 -10.29
N ARG A 68 9.85 -31.32 -9.21
CA ARG A 68 8.67 -30.95 -8.44
C ARG A 68 8.76 -29.44 -8.11
N PRO A 69 7.69 -28.64 -8.30
CA PRO A 69 7.73 -27.17 -8.22
C PRO A 69 7.95 -26.59 -6.80
N LEU A 70 8.28 -27.45 -5.82
CA LEU A 70 8.40 -27.12 -4.40
C LEU A 70 9.83 -27.40 -3.90
N SER A 71 10.86 -26.89 -4.61
CA SER A 71 12.22 -26.81 -4.06
C SER A 71 12.43 -25.45 -3.38
N ARG A 72 13.31 -25.39 -2.37
CA ARG A 72 13.74 -24.10 -1.79
C ARG A 72 14.34 -23.17 -2.85
N ASP A 73 15.01 -23.76 -3.84
CA ASP A 73 15.63 -23.02 -4.94
C ASP A 73 14.58 -22.38 -5.85
N SER A 74 13.48 -23.06 -6.18
CA SER A 74 12.41 -22.48 -7.00
C SER A 74 11.68 -21.35 -6.28
N LEU A 75 11.56 -21.44 -4.95
CA LEU A 75 11.04 -20.34 -4.13
C LEU A 75 11.99 -19.15 -4.10
N LEU A 76 13.30 -19.40 -3.99
CA LEU A 76 14.33 -18.35 -4.02
C LEU A 76 14.41 -17.67 -5.40
N GLU A 77 14.33 -18.44 -6.48
CA GLU A 77 14.25 -17.94 -7.86
C GLU A 77 13.01 -17.08 -8.06
N PHE A 78 11.84 -17.55 -7.61
CA PHE A 78 10.59 -16.78 -7.67
C PHE A 78 10.67 -15.49 -6.86
N GLN A 79 11.20 -15.55 -5.63
CA GLN A 79 11.41 -14.38 -4.79
C GLN A 79 12.36 -13.37 -5.45
N THR A 80 13.48 -13.84 -6.00
CA THR A 80 14.48 -13.01 -6.68
C THR A 80 13.91 -12.39 -7.95
N SER A 81 13.11 -13.14 -8.70
CA SER A 81 12.41 -12.67 -9.90
C SER A 81 11.45 -11.54 -9.57
N ILE A 82 10.54 -11.74 -8.60
CA ILE A 82 9.62 -10.68 -8.14
C ILE A 82 10.40 -9.47 -7.64
N PHE A 83 11.44 -9.71 -6.83
CA PHE A 83 12.26 -8.65 -6.27
C PHE A 83 12.88 -7.79 -7.39
N ASN A 84 13.48 -8.42 -8.39
CA ASN A 84 14.06 -7.72 -9.53
C ASN A 84 12.98 -7.02 -10.35
N SER A 85 11.84 -7.66 -10.64
CA SER A 85 10.75 -7.03 -11.39
C SER A 85 10.24 -5.74 -10.72
N ILE A 86 10.14 -5.72 -9.40
CA ILE A 86 9.75 -4.51 -8.66
C ILE A 86 10.90 -3.50 -8.63
N SER A 87 12.11 -3.93 -8.32
CA SER A 87 13.32 -3.08 -8.26
C SER A 87 13.58 -2.33 -9.56
N PHE A 88 13.38 -2.95 -10.72
CA PHE A 88 13.55 -2.34 -12.05
C PHE A 88 12.27 -1.70 -12.62
N SER A 89 11.20 -1.64 -11.84
CA SER A 89 9.95 -1.05 -12.31
C SER A 89 10.04 0.48 -12.44
N THR A 90 9.30 1.05 -13.40
CA THR A 90 9.29 2.49 -13.63
C THR A 90 8.87 3.32 -12.41
N PRO A 91 7.91 2.90 -11.54
CA PRO A 91 7.57 3.68 -10.36
C PRO A 91 8.70 3.73 -9.31
N VAL A 92 9.51 2.68 -9.22
CA VAL A 92 10.69 2.67 -8.34
C VAL A 92 11.74 3.63 -8.87
N HIS A 93 11.97 3.65 -10.19
CA HIS A 93 12.91 4.59 -10.80
C HIS A 93 12.52 6.06 -10.53
N TYR A 94 11.25 6.43 -10.76
CA TYR A 94 10.76 7.76 -10.41
C TYR A 94 10.89 8.07 -8.91
N ALA A 95 10.64 7.10 -8.05
CA ALA A 95 10.83 7.29 -6.61
C ALA A 95 12.32 7.54 -6.26
N GLN A 96 13.27 6.90 -6.96
CA GLN A 96 14.70 7.18 -6.80
C GLN A 96 15.04 8.60 -7.27
N GLU A 97 14.57 9.01 -8.44
CA GLU A 97 14.79 10.36 -8.97
C GLU A 97 14.26 11.44 -8.01
N VAL A 98 13.09 11.21 -7.42
CA VAL A 98 12.53 12.14 -6.40
C VAL A 98 13.43 12.20 -5.16
N LEU A 99 13.96 11.08 -4.67
CA LEU A 99 14.89 11.08 -3.53
C LEU A 99 16.16 11.86 -3.85
N VAL A 100 16.77 11.62 -5.00
CA VAL A 100 17.97 12.32 -5.48
C VAL A 100 17.67 13.81 -5.69
N ALA A 101 16.51 14.15 -6.24
CA ALA A 101 16.09 15.54 -6.42
C ALA A 101 15.93 16.26 -5.07
N VAL A 102 15.33 15.62 -4.06
CA VAL A 102 15.24 16.22 -2.71
C VAL A 102 16.62 16.40 -2.10
N HIS A 103 17.52 15.43 -2.24
CA HIS A 103 18.92 15.54 -1.80
C HIS A 103 19.60 16.75 -2.44
N ASN A 104 19.58 16.82 -3.78
CA ASN A 104 20.26 17.87 -4.55
C ASN A 104 19.66 19.26 -4.33
N LEU A 105 18.35 19.37 -4.16
CA LEU A 105 17.66 20.65 -3.94
C LEU A 105 17.86 21.19 -2.51
N THR A 106 17.94 20.30 -1.52
CA THR A 106 18.08 20.72 -0.12
C THR A 106 19.52 20.81 0.34
N GLY A 107 20.45 20.11 -0.32
CA GLY A 107 21.84 19.99 0.09
C GLY A 107 22.03 19.25 1.42
N LEU A 108 21.01 18.54 1.90
CA LEU A 108 21.06 17.75 3.13
C LEU A 108 21.75 16.42 2.87
N GLU A 109 22.39 15.87 3.89
CA GLU A 109 22.89 14.49 3.86
C GLU A 109 21.73 13.46 3.69
N TRP A 110 22.04 12.19 3.41
CA TRP A 110 21.06 11.18 3.05
C TRP A 110 20.08 10.83 4.16
N GLY A 111 20.53 10.71 5.41
CA GLY A 111 19.68 10.46 6.58
C GLY A 111 18.53 11.47 6.69
N PRO A 112 18.82 12.78 6.83
CA PRO A 112 17.80 13.82 6.83
C PRO A 112 16.98 13.86 5.53
N THR A 113 17.61 13.64 4.37
CA THR A 113 16.92 13.59 3.07
C THR A 113 15.86 12.51 3.04
N ILE A 114 16.14 11.30 3.55
CA ILE A 114 15.19 10.20 3.62
C ILE A 114 14.02 10.54 4.55
N VAL A 115 14.30 11.13 5.72
CA VAL A 115 13.26 11.58 6.66
C VAL A 115 12.37 12.63 6.00
N LEU A 116 12.97 13.67 5.41
CA LEU A 116 12.25 14.75 4.74
C LEU A 116 11.41 14.21 3.58
N SER A 117 12.00 13.37 2.73
CA SER A 117 11.30 12.77 1.60
C SER A 117 10.09 11.95 2.04
N ALA A 118 10.21 11.16 3.12
CA ALA A 118 9.09 10.40 3.68
C ALA A 118 7.95 11.31 4.15
N PHE A 119 8.27 12.49 4.70
CA PHE A 119 7.30 13.50 5.13
C PHE A 119 6.65 14.21 3.95
N LEU A 120 7.43 14.68 2.98
CA LEU A 120 6.92 15.35 1.78
C LEU A 120 5.99 14.43 0.98
N LEU A 121 6.42 13.19 0.77
CA LEU A 121 5.64 12.19 0.05
C LEU A 121 4.28 11.98 0.72
N ARG A 122 4.26 11.88 2.06
CA ARG A 122 3.01 11.74 2.78
C ARG A 122 2.17 12.99 2.79
N LEU A 123 2.79 14.15 2.95
CA LEU A 123 2.12 15.45 3.01
C LEU A 123 1.40 15.76 1.68
N PHE A 124 2.06 15.51 0.56
CA PHE A 124 1.50 15.87 -0.75
C PHE A 124 0.64 14.77 -1.37
N LEU A 125 0.99 13.49 -1.21
CA LEU A 125 0.25 12.40 -1.85
C LEU A 125 -0.79 11.77 -0.92
N THR A 126 -0.42 11.48 0.33
CA THR A 126 -1.23 10.62 1.20
C THR A 126 -2.19 11.41 2.09
N LEU A 127 -1.82 12.63 2.51
CA LEU A 127 -2.65 13.44 3.38
C LEU A 127 -3.97 13.86 2.71
N PRO A 128 -4.01 14.35 1.45
CA PRO A 128 -5.27 14.69 0.80
C PRO A 128 -6.20 13.48 0.67
N VAL A 129 -5.63 12.32 0.35
CA VAL A 129 -6.37 11.05 0.26
C VAL A 129 -6.88 10.63 1.63
N THR A 130 -6.09 10.81 2.69
CA THR A 130 -6.51 10.49 4.07
C THR A 130 -7.64 11.43 4.52
N VAL A 131 -7.55 12.73 4.23
CA VAL A 131 -8.63 13.69 4.51
C VAL A 131 -9.91 13.27 3.79
N TYR A 132 -9.82 12.88 2.51
CA TYR A 132 -10.95 12.38 1.74
C TYR A 132 -11.54 11.09 2.32
N GLN A 133 -10.70 10.14 2.74
CA GLN A 133 -11.14 8.93 3.44
C GLN A 133 -11.93 9.29 4.70
N HIS A 134 -11.42 10.20 5.54
CA HIS A 134 -12.09 10.62 6.77
C HIS A 134 -13.42 11.32 6.48
N TYR A 135 -13.47 12.14 5.42
CA TYR A 135 -14.70 12.78 4.95
C TYR A 135 -15.76 11.75 4.55
N ILE A 136 -15.41 10.77 3.69
CA ILE A 136 -16.34 9.74 3.24
C ILE A 136 -16.83 8.88 4.41
N LEU A 137 -15.95 8.47 5.31
CA LEU A 137 -16.33 7.68 6.48
C LEU A 137 -17.25 8.45 7.42
N ALA A 138 -16.99 9.74 7.65
CA ALA A 138 -17.85 10.58 8.47
C ALA A 138 -19.23 10.81 7.81
N LYS A 139 -19.26 11.01 6.49
CA LYS A 139 -20.51 11.12 5.73
C LYS A 139 -21.31 9.81 5.81
N PHE A 140 -20.65 8.67 5.59
CA PHE A 140 -21.25 7.35 5.70
C PHE A 140 -21.86 7.11 7.09
N GLU A 141 -21.11 7.40 8.15
CA GLU A 141 -21.58 7.24 9.53
C GLU A 141 -22.83 8.09 9.81
N ASN A 142 -22.85 9.34 9.33
CA ASN A 142 -24.01 10.22 9.50
C ASN A 142 -25.25 9.70 8.77
N VAL A 143 -25.10 9.16 7.56
CA VAL A 143 -26.21 8.57 6.80
C VAL A 143 -26.77 7.35 7.53
N VAL A 144 -25.90 6.43 7.96
CA VAL A 144 -26.30 5.20 8.66
C VAL A 144 -26.90 5.48 10.03
N THR A 145 -26.43 6.50 10.75
CA THR A 145 -26.84 6.75 12.15
C THR A 145 -28.04 7.70 12.26
N LYS A 146 -28.31 8.51 11.23
CA LYS A 146 -29.42 9.49 11.25
C LYS A 146 -30.55 9.08 10.31
N LYS A 147 -30.26 8.83 9.03
CA LYS A 147 -31.29 8.61 8.01
C LYS A 147 -31.79 7.16 7.94
N PHE A 148 -30.87 6.20 8.07
CA PHE A 148 -31.22 4.79 7.87
C PHE A 148 -32.21 4.21 8.92
N PRO A 149 -32.15 4.57 10.21
CA PRO A 149 -33.10 4.05 11.20
C PRO A 149 -34.56 4.42 10.90
N GLU A 150 -34.81 5.65 10.44
CA GLU A 150 -36.14 6.13 10.05
C GLU A 150 -36.73 5.26 8.91
N ILE A 151 -35.91 4.98 7.89
CA ILE A 151 -36.29 4.10 6.77
C ILE A 151 -36.56 2.67 7.25
N LEU A 152 -35.77 2.15 8.20
CA LEU A 152 -36.01 0.82 8.75
C LEU A 152 -37.34 0.74 9.51
N GLU A 153 -37.72 1.79 10.24
CA GLU A 153 -39.01 1.84 10.92
C GLU A 153 -40.19 1.87 9.93
N GLU A 154 -40.06 2.65 8.86
CA GLU A 154 -41.05 2.69 7.77
C GLU A 154 -41.18 1.31 7.09
N LEU A 155 -40.07 0.71 6.69
CA LEU A 155 -40.04 -0.63 6.09
C LEU A 155 -40.66 -1.70 7.01
N LYS A 156 -40.47 -1.60 8.33
CA LYS A 156 -41.11 -2.51 9.30
C LYS A 156 -42.62 -2.35 9.29
N ARG A 157 -43.14 -1.11 9.25
CA ARG A 157 -44.58 -0.82 9.21
C ARG A 157 -45.20 -1.31 7.89
N GLU A 158 -44.54 -1.05 6.77
CA GLU A 158 -44.97 -1.54 5.45
C GLU A 158 -45.01 -3.07 5.40
N THR A 159 -43.95 -3.73 5.88
CA THR A 159 -43.88 -5.20 5.90
C THR A 159 -44.97 -5.76 6.80
N ALA A 160 -45.19 -5.21 8.00
CA ALA A 160 -46.25 -5.66 8.91
C ALA A 160 -47.65 -5.53 8.28
N THR A 161 -47.88 -4.46 7.51
CA THR A 161 -49.14 -4.22 6.81
C THR A 161 -49.31 -5.24 5.66
N ALA A 162 -48.27 -5.44 4.85
CA ALA A 162 -48.26 -6.43 3.77
C ALA A 162 -48.46 -7.86 4.28
N THR A 163 -47.82 -8.23 5.40
CA THR A 163 -48.01 -9.54 6.03
C THR A 163 -49.47 -9.77 6.42
N ARG A 164 -50.15 -8.75 6.95
CA ARG A 164 -51.59 -8.84 7.30
C ARG A 164 -52.48 -8.94 6.07
N MET A 165 -52.23 -8.12 5.04
CA MET A 165 -53.06 -8.07 3.83
C MET A 165 -52.93 -9.34 2.97
N PHE A 166 -51.70 -9.79 2.75
CA PHE A 166 -51.40 -10.92 1.86
C PHE A 166 -51.21 -12.25 2.59
N LYS A 167 -51.44 -12.29 3.91
CA LYS A 167 -51.27 -13.47 4.79
C LYS A 167 -49.91 -14.17 4.56
N TRP A 168 -48.84 -13.38 4.51
CA TRP A 168 -47.50 -13.93 4.34
C TRP A 168 -47.07 -14.74 5.56
N ASP A 169 -46.35 -15.83 5.31
CA ASP A 169 -45.60 -16.52 6.36
C ASP A 169 -44.42 -15.66 6.87
N ASN A 170 -43.97 -15.94 8.10
CA ASN A 170 -42.91 -15.19 8.78
C ASN A 170 -41.60 -15.18 8.00
N ASP A 171 -41.22 -16.31 7.38
CA ASP A 171 -39.98 -16.40 6.62
C ASP A 171 -40.03 -15.52 5.37
N ARG A 172 -41.19 -15.50 4.70
CA ARG A 172 -41.42 -14.64 3.55
C ARG A 172 -41.42 -13.16 3.93
N ALA A 173 -42.01 -12.81 5.08
CA ALA A 173 -41.99 -11.43 5.59
C ALA A 173 -40.56 -10.97 5.91
N ASN A 174 -39.78 -11.80 6.62
CA ASN A 174 -38.39 -11.51 6.96
C ASN A 174 -37.50 -11.36 5.72
N TYR A 175 -37.65 -12.27 4.74
CA TYR A 175 -36.92 -12.18 3.48
C TYR A 175 -37.23 -10.89 2.72
N ASN A 176 -38.51 -10.52 2.57
CA ASN A 176 -38.89 -9.30 1.86
C ASN A 176 -38.42 -8.05 2.60
N TYR A 177 -38.56 -8.01 3.93
CA TYR A 177 -38.02 -6.92 4.74
C TYR A 177 -36.50 -6.76 4.54
N ALA A 178 -35.73 -7.85 4.66
CA ALA A 178 -34.28 -7.82 4.48
C ALA A 178 -33.88 -7.40 3.06
N LYS A 179 -34.61 -7.88 2.04
CA LYS A 179 -34.42 -7.50 0.64
C LYS A 179 -34.68 -6.00 0.43
N SER A 180 -35.80 -5.48 0.91
CA SER A 180 -36.16 -4.06 0.80
C SER A 180 -35.18 -3.16 1.57
N ALA A 181 -34.81 -3.56 2.79
CA ALA A 181 -33.81 -2.85 3.59
C ALA A 181 -32.46 -2.78 2.88
N ARG A 182 -32.01 -3.87 2.25
CA ARG A 182 -30.77 -3.89 1.46
C ARG A 182 -30.87 -3.01 0.22
N THR A 183 -32.03 -2.96 -0.44
CA THR A 183 -32.25 -2.08 -1.60
C THR A 183 -32.21 -0.61 -1.20
N GLN A 184 -32.93 -0.21 -0.14
CA GLN A 184 -32.91 1.16 0.36
C GLN A 184 -31.52 1.57 0.85
N TYR A 185 -30.80 0.66 1.53
CA TYR A 185 -29.42 0.88 1.93
C TYR A 185 -28.52 1.17 0.71
N LYS A 186 -28.61 0.38 -0.35
CA LYS A 186 -27.81 0.64 -1.57
C LYS A 186 -28.17 1.99 -2.19
N LYS A 187 -29.47 2.29 -2.29
CA LYS A 187 -29.99 3.52 -2.87
C LYS A 187 -29.46 4.76 -2.13
N ILE A 188 -29.62 4.82 -0.80
CA ILE A 188 -29.18 5.98 -0.01
C ILE A 188 -27.65 6.18 -0.06
N ILE A 189 -26.88 5.08 -0.07
CA ILE A 189 -25.41 5.17 -0.16
C ILE A 189 -24.96 5.68 -1.53
N GLN A 190 -25.69 5.35 -2.60
CA GLN A 190 -25.45 5.86 -3.95
C GLN A 190 -25.83 7.32 -4.08
N GLU A 191 -27.02 7.71 -3.60
CA GLU A 191 -27.50 9.10 -3.60
C GLU A 191 -26.56 10.01 -2.81
N GLU A 192 -26.08 9.55 -1.65
CA GLU A 192 -25.13 10.29 -0.81
C GLU A 192 -23.67 10.11 -1.25
N ASN A 193 -23.41 9.26 -2.24
CA ASN A 193 -22.10 9.03 -2.84
C ASN A 193 -21.00 8.66 -1.82
N CYS A 194 -21.36 8.01 -0.71
CA CYS A 194 -20.52 7.77 0.47
C CYS A 194 -20.09 6.30 0.62
N HIS A 195 -19.95 5.59 -0.50
CA HIS A 195 -19.63 4.17 -0.49
C HIS A 195 -18.28 3.89 0.22
N PRO A 196 -18.21 2.92 1.16
CA PRO A 196 -17.00 2.65 1.94
C PRO A 196 -15.79 2.21 1.10
N LEU A 197 -16.00 1.70 -0.12
CA LEU A 197 -14.89 1.42 -1.06
C LEU A 197 -14.09 2.67 -1.45
N LYS A 198 -14.69 3.86 -1.43
CA LYS A 198 -13.93 5.09 -1.68
C LYS A 198 -12.97 5.40 -0.54
N ALA A 199 -13.32 5.00 0.68
CA ALA A 199 -12.46 5.11 1.85
C ALA A 199 -11.31 4.09 1.82
N SER A 200 -11.43 2.96 1.10
CA SER A 200 -10.32 2.01 0.95
C SER A 200 -9.26 2.46 -0.05
N LEU A 201 -9.50 3.52 -0.82
CA LEU A 201 -8.55 4.09 -1.79
C LEU A 201 -7.19 4.41 -1.15
N LEU A 202 -7.16 4.85 0.12
CA LEU A 202 -5.90 5.13 0.81
C LEU A 202 -4.99 3.91 0.86
N VAL A 203 -5.52 2.72 1.15
CA VAL A 203 -4.70 1.49 1.24
C VAL A 203 -4.08 1.17 -0.11
N TRP A 204 -4.84 1.35 -1.19
CA TRP A 204 -4.40 1.10 -2.57
C TRP A 204 -3.35 2.09 -3.06
N ILE A 205 -3.29 3.30 -2.50
CA ILE A 205 -2.25 4.28 -2.83
C ILE A 205 -1.05 4.11 -1.90
N GLN A 206 -1.30 3.99 -0.59
CA GLN A 206 -0.28 3.95 0.45
C GLN A 206 0.62 2.72 0.34
N MET A 207 0.06 1.52 0.08
CA MET A 207 0.84 0.29 0.07
C MET A 207 1.82 0.24 -1.12
N PRO A 208 1.40 0.47 -2.38
CA PRO A 208 2.33 0.52 -3.50
C PRO A 208 3.37 1.63 -3.35
N LEU A 209 2.96 2.80 -2.86
CA LEU A 209 3.87 3.91 -2.62
C LEU A 209 4.95 3.54 -1.61
N TRP A 210 4.56 2.93 -0.49
CA TRP A 210 5.51 2.48 0.53
C TRP A 210 6.47 1.41 0.02
N ILE A 211 5.97 0.46 -0.79
CA ILE A 211 6.79 -0.56 -1.46
C ILE A 211 7.78 0.10 -2.41
N CYS A 212 7.31 0.97 -3.32
CA CYS A 212 8.16 1.60 -4.33
C CYS A 212 9.26 2.45 -3.68
N SER A 213 8.94 3.25 -2.67
CA SER A 213 9.94 4.02 -1.92
C SER A 213 10.93 3.13 -1.17
N SER A 214 10.49 1.98 -0.62
CA SER A 214 11.40 1.02 0.03
C SER A 214 12.40 0.43 -0.96
N PHE A 215 11.93 0.06 -2.16
CA PHE A 215 12.80 -0.40 -3.23
C PHE A 215 13.70 0.70 -3.79
N ALA A 216 13.21 1.95 -3.85
CA ALA A 216 14.00 3.09 -4.29
C ALA A 216 15.19 3.32 -3.35
N VAL A 217 14.94 3.41 -2.04
CA VAL A 217 16.01 3.51 -1.03
C VAL A 217 16.97 2.33 -1.16
N ARG A 218 16.46 1.10 -1.28
CA ARG A 218 17.29 -0.09 -1.42
C ARG A 218 18.13 -0.09 -2.71
N ASN A 219 17.60 0.44 -3.81
CA ASN A 219 18.33 0.55 -5.07
C ASN A 219 19.50 1.53 -4.97
N LEU A 220 19.41 2.58 -4.15
CA LEU A 220 20.55 3.48 -3.86
C LEU A 220 21.70 2.69 -3.20
N LEU A 221 21.37 1.81 -2.24
CA LEU A 221 22.37 0.98 -1.55
C LEU A 221 22.97 -0.12 -2.43
N LEU A 222 22.25 -0.52 -3.48
CA LEU A 222 22.66 -1.58 -4.40
C LEU A 222 23.22 -1.04 -5.72
N MET A 223 23.36 0.28 -5.86
CA MET A 223 23.79 0.96 -7.09
C MET A 223 22.99 0.51 -8.32
N ARG A 224 21.65 0.48 -8.21
CA ARG A 224 20.72 0.05 -9.27
C ARG A 224 19.92 1.24 -9.85
N PRO A 225 19.44 1.18 -11.11
CA PRO A 225 19.47 0.04 -12.04
C PRO A 225 20.83 -0.20 -12.72
N GLU A 226 21.60 0.86 -12.96
CA GLU A 226 22.93 0.81 -13.55
C GLU A 226 23.97 1.44 -12.62
N LYS A 227 25.19 0.91 -12.67
CA LYS A 227 26.33 1.43 -11.92
C LYS A 227 26.94 2.59 -12.69
N THR A 228 26.36 3.77 -12.53
CA THR A 228 26.88 5.02 -13.07
C THR A 228 27.79 5.68 -12.04
N LEU A 229 28.55 6.70 -12.47
CA LEU A 229 29.38 7.49 -11.55
C LEU A 229 28.52 8.12 -10.44
N GLU A 230 27.32 8.59 -10.79
CA GLU A 230 26.37 9.19 -9.85
C GLU A 230 25.90 8.17 -8.80
N THR A 231 25.50 6.95 -9.19
CA THR A 231 25.05 5.94 -8.21
C THR A 231 26.18 5.44 -7.32
N MET A 232 27.43 5.46 -7.81
CA MET A 232 28.61 5.17 -6.99
C MET A 232 28.91 6.29 -5.98
N GLN A 233 28.74 7.56 -6.37
CA GLN A 233 28.89 8.70 -5.46
C GLN A 233 27.84 8.66 -4.35
N ILE A 234 26.56 8.47 -4.71
CA ILE A 234 25.47 8.33 -3.73
C ILE A 234 25.76 7.24 -2.71
N TYR A 235 26.22 6.07 -3.17
CA TYR A 235 26.58 4.98 -2.27
C TYR A 235 27.75 5.36 -1.34
N ALA A 236 28.78 6.01 -1.88
CA ALA A 236 29.94 6.45 -1.10
C ALA A 236 29.53 7.44 0.00
N ASP A 237 28.68 8.41 -0.34
CA ASP A 237 28.13 9.40 0.59
C ASP A 237 27.36 8.70 1.72
N ILE A 238 26.42 7.80 1.38
CA ILE A 238 25.66 7.02 2.38
C ILE A 238 26.59 6.18 3.26
N SER A 239 27.65 5.60 2.69
CA SER A 239 28.57 4.71 3.44
C SER A 239 29.42 5.42 4.47
N THR A 240 29.63 6.73 4.30
CA THR A 240 30.49 7.55 5.18
C THR A 240 29.69 8.42 6.13
N GLU A 241 28.41 8.62 5.84
CA GLU A 241 27.51 9.44 6.63
C GLU A 241 27.17 8.80 7.99
N LYS A 242 27.14 9.66 9.01
CA LYS A 242 26.61 9.35 10.33
C LYS A 242 25.36 10.16 10.58
N PHE A 243 24.32 9.52 11.09
CA PHE A 243 23.06 10.21 11.37
C PHE A 243 22.47 9.80 12.71
N LEU A 244 22.25 10.78 13.60
CA LEU A 244 21.79 10.55 14.98
C LEU A 244 22.76 9.64 15.76
N TRP A 245 22.30 8.45 16.17
CA TRP A 245 23.10 7.41 16.83
C TRP A 245 23.59 6.33 15.86
N LEU A 246 23.35 6.51 14.56
CA LEU A 246 23.75 5.56 13.53
C LEU A 246 25.14 5.94 13.01
N ASP A 247 26.11 5.06 13.26
CA ASP A 247 27.48 5.22 12.75
C ASP A 247 27.65 4.79 11.29
N ASP A 248 26.76 3.91 10.80
CA ASP A 248 26.76 3.40 9.42
C ASP A 248 25.31 3.20 8.95
N LEU A 249 24.97 3.88 7.86
CA LEU A 249 23.66 3.84 7.22
C LEU A 249 23.41 2.56 6.38
N LEU A 250 24.48 1.86 6.00
CA LEU A 250 24.44 0.60 5.26
C LEU A 250 24.31 -0.62 6.18
N ALA A 251 24.86 -0.54 7.38
CA ALA A 251 24.72 -1.58 8.39
C ALA A 251 23.30 -1.65 8.97
N CYS A 252 22.98 -2.77 9.61
CA CYS A 252 21.75 -2.88 10.40
C CYS A 252 21.84 -2.03 11.68
N ASP A 253 20.70 -1.57 12.20
CA ASP A 253 20.67 -0.83 13.47
C ASP A 253 20.91 -1.76 14.67
N HIS A 254 22.16 -1.82 15.12
CA HIS A 254 22.58 -2.61 16.27
C HIS A 254 21.96 -2.15 17.60
N SER A 255 21.50 -0.90 17.69
CA SER A 255 20.86 -0.36 18.90
C SER A 255 19.41 -0.80 19.05
N PHE A 256 18.81 -1.36 17.99
CA PHE A 256 17.39 -1.72 17.89
C PHE A 256 16.40 -0.56 18.11
N VAL A 257 16.85 0.70 18.12
CA VAL A 257 15.98 1.86 18.33
C VAL A 257 15.05 2.09 17.14
N LEU A 258 15.53 2.01 15.89
CA LEU A 258 14.67 2.17 14.70
C LEU A 258 13.64 1.04 14.56
N PRO A 259 14.01 -0.26 14.67
CA PRO A 259 13.04 -1.35 14.66
C PRO A 259 11.99 -1.23 15.79
N ALA A 260 12.41 -0.88 17.00
CA ALA A 260 11.51 -0.74 18.14
C ALA A 260 10.53 0.43 17.94
N THR A 261 11.04 1.60 17.51
CA THR A 261 10.20 2.79 17.25
C THR A 261 9.19 2.53 16.14
N LEU A 262 9.58 1.83 15.07
CA LEU A 262 8.69 1.39 14.01
C LEU A 262 7.54 0.51 14.55
N GLY A 263 7.86 -0.47 15.38
CA GLY A 263 6.87 -1.34 16.02
C GLY A 263 5.92 -0.55 16.94
N ILE A 264 6.48 0.32 17.78
CA ILE A 264 5.73 1.16 18.72
C ILE A 264 4.74 2.07 17.97
N PHE A 265 5.18 2.79 16.95
CA PHE A 265 4.30 3.69 16.21
C PHE A 265 3.20 2.95 15.46
N ASN A 266 3.50 1.83 14.81
CA ASN A 266 2.49 1.04 14.10
C ASN A 266 1.45 0.44 15.06
N LEU A 267 1.88 -0.09 16.21
CA LEU A 267 0.97 -0.56 17.25
C LEU A 267 0.14 0.58 17.84
N ALA A 268 0.77 1.74 18.11
CA ALA A 268 0.07 2.91 18.61
C ALA A 268 -1.02 3.39 17.63
N ILE A 269 -0.74 3.44 16.32
CA ILE A 269 -1.74 3.77 15.30
C ILE A 269 -2.94 2.81 15.37
N ILE A 270 -2.69 1.50 15.48
CA ILE A 270 -3.75 0.48 15.57
C ILE A 270 -4.57 0.67 16.85
N GLU A 271 -3.93 0.77 18.01
CA GLU A 271 -4.61 0.90 19.31
C GLU A 271 -5.39 2.21 19.42
N MET A 272 -4.80 3.31 18.98
CA MET A 272 -5.46 4.61 19.05
C MET A 272 -6.70 4.66 18.14
N GLN A 273 -6.68 4.02 16.97
CA GLN A 273 -7.88 3.91 16.13
C GLN A 273 -9.01 3.14 16.83
N ILE A 274 -8.68 2.09 17.58
CA ILE A 274 -9.65 1.29 18.35
C ILE A 274 -10.19 2.11 19.52
N LEU A 275 -9.32 2.80 20.26
CA LEU A 275 -9.69 3.64 21.40
C LEU A 275 -10.56 4.82 20.96
N TYR A 276 -10.19 5.51 19.88
CA TYR A 276 -10.92 6.66 19.37
C TYR A 276 -12.36 6.29 18.97
N ARG A 277 -12.55 5.12 18.35
CA ARG A 277 -13.88 4.67 17.88
C ARG A 277 -14.77 4.10 18.99
N ASP A 278 -14.22 3.87 20.18
CA ASP A 278 -14.87 3.16 21.30
C ASP A 278 -15.57 1.87 20.83
N GLU A 279 -14.91 1.14 19.94
CA GLU A 279 -15.54 0.07 19.19
C GLU A 279 -15.31 -1.27 19.88
N LYS A 280 -16.38 -2.00 20.19
CA LYS A 280 -16.29 -3.39 20.64
C LYS A 280 -15.80 -4.24 19.47
N LEU A 281 -14.62 -4.84 19.62
CA LEU A 281 -14.04 -5.71 18.61
C LEU A 281 -14.76 -7.06 18.60
N THR A 282 -15.66 -7.28 17.65
CA THR A 282 -16.40 -8.54 17.47
C THR A 282 -16.17 -9.16 16.09
N GLY A 283 -16.18 -10.50 16.02
CA GLY A 283 -16.06 -11.29 14.79
C GLY A 283 -14.86 -10.89 13.92
N ALA A 284 -15.15 -10.54 12.66
CA ALA A 284 -14.14 -10.17 11.66
C ALA A 284 -13.26 -8.98 12.08
N LYS A 285 -13.81 -7.97 12.77
CA LYS A 285 -13.03 -6.79 13.21
C LYS A 285 -11.94 -7.18 14.20
N ARG A 286 -12.26 -8.07 15.15
CA ARG A 286 -11.28 -8.61 16.11
C ARG A 286 -10.17 -9.37 15.39
N TYR A 287 -10.53 -10.22 14.45
CA TYR A 287 -9.57 -10.99 13.66
C TYR A 287 -8.64 -10.07 12.87
N THR A 288 -9.20 -9.17 12.07
CA THR A 288 -8.43 -8.21 11.24
C THR A 288 -7.51 -7.33 12.09
N THR A 289 -7.99 -6.80 13.22
CA THR A 289 -7.15 -6.03 14.14
C THR A 289 -5.97 -6.85 14.68
N ASN A 290 -6.21 -8.10 15.09
CA ASN A 290 -5.15 -8.96 15.61
C ASN A 290 -4.12 -9.33 14.53
N VAL A 291 -4.56 -9.51 13.28
CA VAL A 291 -3.64 -9.71 12.14
C VAL A 291 -2.74 -8.48 11.95
N PHE A 292 -3.31 -7.26 11.98
CA PHE A 292 -2.49 -6.05 11.87
C PHE A 292 -1.51 -5.86 13.03
N ARG A 293 -1.89 -6.24 14.25
CA ARG A 293 -0.97 -6.26 15.40
C ARG A 293 0.17 -7.24 15.20
N ALA A 294 -0.13 -8.45 14.72
CA ALA A 294 0.88 -9.46 14.42
C ALA A 294 1.84 -8.99 13.31
N ILE A 295 1.32 -8.34 12.26
CA ILE A 295 2.15 -7.74 11.20
C ILE A 295 3.05 -6.64 11.77
N ALA A 296 2.52 -5.75 12.62
CA ALA A 296 3.31 -4.68 13.24
C ALA A 296 4.45 -5.24 14.11
N LEU A 297 4.20 -6.31 14.86
CA LEU A 297 5.22 -7.00 15.65
C LEU A 297 6.23 -7.75 14.78
N LEU A 298 5.79 -8.41 13.71
CA LEU A 298 6.64 -9.12 12.76
C LEU A 298 7.56 -8.16 12.00
N LEU A 299 7.12 -6.93 11.77
CA LEU A 299 7.92 -5.92 11.09
C LEU A 299 9.15 -5.49 11.90
N VAL A 300 9.16 -5.67 13.22
CA VAL A 300 10.30 -5.33 14.09
C VAL A 300 11.54 -6.18 13.78
N PRO A 301 11.51 -7.53 13.85
CA PRO A 301 12.68 -8.33 13.48
C PRO A 301 13.05 -8.18 12.01
N ILE A 302 12.09 -7.93 11.11
CA ILE A 302 12.40 -7.62 9.70
C ILE A 302 13.21 -6.32 9.61
N ALA A 303 12.77 -5.27 10.31
CA ALA A 303 13.46 -3.97 10.34
C ALA A 303 14.83 -4.03 11.01
N ALA A 304 15.04 -4.98 11.93
CA ALA A 304 16.34 -5.20 12.56
C ALA A 304 17.37 -5.87 11.63
N ASN A 305 16.93 -6.50 10.53
CA ASN A 305 17.80 -7.22 9.58
C ASN A 305 17.97 -6.49 8.24
N VAL A 306 17.47 -5.25 8.12
CA VAL A 306 17.65 -4.42 6.93
C VAL A 306 18.61 -3.26 7.23
N PRO A 307 19.23 -2.66 6.20
CA PRO A 307 20.05 -1.48 6.36
C PRO A 307 19.34 -0.37 7.14
N SER A 308 20.07 0.31 8.02
CA SER A 308 19.52 1.29 8.96
C SER A 308 18.85 2.46 8.24
N ILE A 309 19.34 2.89 7.06
CA ILE A 309 18.68 3.90 6.22
C ILE A 309 17.29 3.48 5.72
N LEU A 310 17.08 2.20 5.42
CA LEU A 310 15.76 1.69 5.04
C LEU A 310 14.84 1.60 6.27
N SER A 311 15.38 1.16 7.41
CA SER A 311 14.66 1.15 8.68
C SER A 311 14.28 2.58 9.12
N LEU A 312 15.15 3.56 8.86
CA LEU A 312 14.92 4.99 9.11
C LEU A 312 13.76 5.52 8.27
N TYR A 313 13.70 5.17 6.97
CA TYR A 313 12.56 5.48 6.12
C TYR A 313 11.26 4.91 6.70
N TRP A 314 11.26 3.65 7.15
CA TRP A 314 10.09 3.00 7.74
C TRP A 314 9.67 3.63 9.07
N ALA A 315 10.61 3.92 9.96
CA ALA A 315 10.35 4.55 11.26
C ALA A 315 9.80 5.97 11.09
N SER A 316 10.45 6.79 10.26
CA SER A 316 10.00 8.15 9.90
C SER A 316 8.61 8.13 9.28
N SER A 317 8.38 7.13 8.44
CA SER A 317 7.09 6.84 7.84
C SER A 317 5.98 6.62 8.86
N ALA A 318 6.23 5.73 9.81
CA ALA A 318 5.27 5.37 10.85
C ALA A 318 5.04 6.54 11.81
N PHE A 319 6.08 7.28 12.15
CA PHE A 319 5.98 8.48 12.98
C PHE A 319 5.11 9.58 12.34
N TYR A 320 5.28 9.85 11.04
CA TYR A 320 4.36 10.74 10.34
C TYR A 320 2.93 10.20 10.39
N GLY A 321 2.72 8.92 10.09
CA GLY A 321 1.38 8.31 10.10
C GLY A 321 0.69 8.42 11.47
N PHE A 322 1.46 8.24 12.55
CA PHE A 322 1.02 8.45 13.92
C PHE A 322 0.59 9.90 14.15
N THR A 323 1.47 10.85 13.81
CA THR A 323 1.22 12.29 13.96
C THR A 323 0.01 12.75 13.15
N GLN A 324 -0.11 12.28 11.90
CA GLN A 324 -1.25 12.56 11.03
C GLN A 324 -2.57 12.10 11.65
N ASN A 325 -2.62 10.91 12.26
CA ASN A 325 -3.83 10.42 12.93
C ASN A 325 -4.22 11.31 14.11
N LEU A 326 -3.24 11.73 14.92
CA LEU A 326 -3.49 12.66 16.03
C LEU A 326 -4.08 13.98 15.52
N ILE A 327 -3.52 14.56 14.46
CA ILE A 327 -4.00 15.81 13.85
C ILE A 327 -5.43 15.62 13.30
N LEU A 328 -5.72 14.52 12.60
CA LEU A 328 -7.04 14.25 12.00
C LEU A 328 -8.16 13.98 13.01
N TRP A 329 -7.83 13.67 14.27
CA TRP A 329 -8.81 13.59 15.34
C TRP A 329 -9.12 14.94 15.99
N SER A 330 -8.27 15.95 15.79
CA SER A 330 -8.55 17.30 16.28
C SER A 330 -9.83 17.86 15.64
N PRO A 331 -10.83 18.30 16.42
CA PRO A 331 -12.07 18.85 15.88
C PRO A 331 -11.83 20.11 15.05
N ASN A 332 -10.82 20.92 15.42
CA ASN A 332 -10.45 22.13 14.69
C ASN A 332 -9.90 21.79 13.31
N PHE A 333 -9.00 20.79 13.22
CA PHE A 333 -8.46 20.35 11.94
C PHE A 333 -9.54 19.70 11.06
N ARG A 334 -10.42 18.90 11.66
CA ARG A 334 -11.58 18.33 10.94
C ARG A 334 -12.47 19.41 10.35
N LYS A 335 -12.77 20.46 11.12
CA LYS A 335 -13.54 21.63 10.64
C LYS A 335 -12.81 22.35 9.51
N PHE A 336 -11.51 22.59 9.66
CA PHE A 336 -10.67 23.21 8.63
C PHE A 336 -10.69 22.43 7.30
N CYS A 337 -10.63 21.09 7.38
CA CYS A 337 -10.71 20.20 6.22
C CYS A 337 -12.13 19.93 5.71
N GLY A 338 -13.17 20.51 6.32
CA GLY A 338 -14.57 20.26 5.93
C GLY A 338 -15.09 18.85 6.24
N ILE A 339 -14.43 18.12 7.14
CA ILE A 339 -14.86 16.78 7.55
C ILE A 339 -16.09 16.91 8.47
N PRO A 340 -17.24 16.29 8.14
CA PRO A 340 -18.45 16.46 8.92
C PRO A 340 -18.33 15.85 10.32
N PHE A 341 -18.98 16.49 11.29
CA PHE A 341 -19.13 15.95 12.63
C PHE A 341 -20.11 14.78 12.64
N THR A 342 -19.76 13.73 13.37
CA THR A 342 -20.60 12.54 13.58
C THR A 342 -21.04 12.45 15.04
N LYS A 343 -22.03 11.61 15.36
CA LYS A 343 -22.43 11.36 16.77
C LYS A 343 -21.25 10.85 17.62
N LYS A 344 -20.27 10.19 16.98
CA LYS A 344 -19.04 9.71 17.64
C LYS A 344 -17.92 10.74 17.71
N THR A 345 -18.04 11.88 17.03
CA THR A 345 -16.98 12.89 17.06
C THR A 345 -16.89 13.49 18.46
N LYS A 346 -15.74 13.30 19.10
CA LYS A 346 -15.50 13.75 20.47
C LYS A 346 -14.94 15.18 20.44
N LEU A 347 -15.48 16.06 21.27
CA LEU A 347 -14.96 17.44 21.42
C LEU A 347 -13.55 17.45 22.03
N LEU A 348 -13.29 16.51 22.95
CA LEU A 348 -11.99 16.29 23.59
C LEU A 348 -11.48 14.88 23.26
N PRO A 349 -10.98 14.65 22.03
CA PRO A 349 -10.65 13.30 21.54
C PRO A 349 -9.54 12.63 22.34
N TYR A 350 -8.51 13.39 22.72
CA TYR A 350 -7.36 12.85 23.46
C TYR A 350 -7.73 12.50 24.91
N ARG A 351 -8.53 13.33 25.58
CA ARG A 351 -9.05 13.03 26.92
C ARG A 351 -9.89 11.76 26.91
N HIS A 352 -10.78 11.65 25.93
CA HIS A 352 -11.60 10.45 25.75
C HIS A 352 -10.76 9.19 25.54
N MET A 353 -9.69 9.26 24.73
CA MET A 353 -8.78 8.13 24.56
C MET A 353 -8.10 7.73 25.87
N VAL A 354 -7.59 8.69 26.65
CA VAL A 354 -6.99 8.43 27.97
C VAL A 354 -8.01 7.82 28.93
N ASP A 355 -9.22 8.37 29.02
CA ASP A 355 -10.29 7.82 29.87
C ASP A 355 -10.65 6.38 29.46
N THR A 356 -10.66 6.09 28.16
CA THR A 356 -10.96 4.76 27.62
C THR A 356 -9.83 3.78 27.92
N LEU A 357 -8.58 4.24 27.84
CA LEU A 357 -7.40 3.45 28.20
C LEU A 357 -7.40 3.11 29.69
N ILE A 358 -7.66 4.09 30.55
CA ILE A 358 -7.78 3.92 32.01
C ILE A 358 -8.89 2.91 32.34
N LYS A 359 -10.07 3.04 31.71
CA LYS A 359 -11.17 2.08 31.88
C LYS A 359 -10.77 0.65 31.48
N ARG A 360 -10.01 0.49 30.39
CA ARG A 360 -9.51 -0.83 29.96
C ARG A 360 -8.50 -1.39 30.95
N TYR A 361 -7.60 -0.56 31.45
CA TYR A 361 -6.61 -0.94 32.44
C TYR A 361 -7.28 -1.46 33.72
N TYR A 362 -8.21 -0.69 34.31
CA TYR A 362 -8.94 -1.12 35.50
C TYR A 362 -9.80 -2.38 35.28
N LYS A 363 -10.35 -2.57 34.08
CA LYS A 363 -11.07 -3.81 33.74
C LYS A 363 -10.15 -5.04 33.73
N LEU A 364 -8.87 -4.87 33.39
CA LEU A 364 -7.88 -5.94 33.43
C LEU A 364 -7.42 -6.22 34.86
N GLU A 365 -7.32 -5.19 35.70
CA GLU A 365 -6.98 -5.35 37.12
C GLU A 365 -8.13 -5.95 37.95
N GLY A 366 -9.36 -5.44 37.83
CA GLY A 366 -10.52 -5.93 38.57
C GLY A 366 -11.14 -7.22 38.01
N GLY A 367 -10.51 -7.83 37.01
CA GLY A 367 -10.82 -9.17 36.51
C GLY A 367 -9.84 -10.26 36.99
N LYS A 368 -8.88 -9.88 37.84
CA LYS A 368 -8.18 -10.78 38.76
C LYS A 368 -8.89 -10.76 40.11
#